data_AF-A0AAD0U8P7-F1
#
_entry.id   AF-A0AAD0U8P7-F1
#
_cell.length_a   1.000
_cell.length_b   1.000
_cell.length_c   1.000
_cell.angle_alpha   90.00
_cell.angle_beta   90.00
_cell.angle_gamma   90.00
#
_symmetry.space_group_name_H-M   'P 1'
#
loop_
_entity.id
_entity.type
_entity.pdbx_description
1 polymer ?
#
loop_
_entity_poly.entity_id
_entity_poly.type
_entity_poly.pdbx_seq_one_letter_code
_entity_poly.pdbx_strand_id
1 'polypeptide(L)'
;MLRRNPSGHRPQVHESAYVDHTAILCGKVIVHENVFIGPYAVIRADEVNEHGEMEAIVIGAHSNIQDGVVIHSKSGAAVTIGERSSIAHRAIVHGPCTVGDGAFIGFNSVLFNCSIGAGCVVRHNAVVDGCDLPPGFYVPSTERIGPKTDLATIPRVTVAASEFSENVARTNNELVLGYKKLQNEF
;
A
#
# COMPACT_ATOMS: atom_id res chain seq x y z
N MET A 1 16.50 3.94 -3.50
CA MET A 1 16.92 3.67 -4.90
C MET A 1 15.73 3.61 -5.87
N LEU A 2 15.66 4.54 -6.84
CA LEU A 2 14.70 4.50 -7.94
C LEU A 2 15.37 3.95 -9.21
N ARG A 3 14.88 2.85 -9.78
CA ARG A 3 15.52 2.19 -10.95
C ARG A 3 14.55 1.78 -12.04
N ARG A 4 15.09 1.57 -13.25
CA ARG A 4 14.31 1.09 -14.40
C ARG A 4 13.98 -0.41 -14.27
N ASN A 5 12.87 -0.82 -14.86
CA ASN A 5 12.57 -2.23 -15.11
C ASN A 5 13.08 -2.67 -16.51
N PRO A 6 13.03 -3.97 -16.86
CA PRO A 6 13.46 -4.46 -18.17
C PRO A 6 12.69 -3.87 -19.37
N SER A 7 11.46 -3.40 -19.15
CA SER A 7 10.65 -2.71 -20.16
C SER A 7 11.00 -1.21 -20.31
N GLY A 8 11.99 -0.71 -19.55
CA GLY A 8 12.50 0.65 -19.65
C GLY A 8 11.75 1.69 -18.80
N HIS A 9 10.64 1.32 -18.15
CA HIS A 9 9.86 2.20 -17.27
C HIS A 9 10.65 2.58 -16.03
N ARG A 10 10.43 3.79 -15.51
CA ARG A 10 11.06 4.34 -14.30
C ARG A 10 9.96 4.88 -13.36
N PRO A 11 10.15 4.78 -12.03
CA PRO A 11 9.23 5.37 -11.08
C PRO A 11 9.04 6.87 -11.31
N GLN A 12 7.80 7.33 -11.20
CA GLN A 12 7.40 8.74 -11.16
C GLN A 12 7.01 9.06 -9.72
N VAL A 13 7.74 9.97 -9.10
CA VAL A 13 7.56 10.33 -7.68
C VAL A 13 7.29 11.82 -7.60
N HIS A 14 6.17 12.19 -6.98
CA HIS A 14 5.84 13.58 -6.74
C HIS A 14 6.90 14.26 -5.86
N GLU A 15 7.20 15.52 -6.15
CA GLU A 15 8.27 16.26 -5.46
C GLU A 15 8.04 16.41 -3.95
N SER A 16 6.78 16.40 -3.51
CA SER A 16 6.41 16.49 -2.09
C SER A 16 6.47 15.16 -1.34
N ALA A 17 6.56 14.02 -2.03
CA ALA A 17 6.73 12.73 -1.39
C ALA A 17 8.14 12.62 -0.75
N TYR A 18 8.26 11.69 0.19
CA TYR A 18 9.53 11.27 0.75
C TYR A 18 9.74 9.78 0.49
N VAL A 19 10.91 9.45 -0.06
CA VAL A 19 11.34 8.06 -0.28
C VAL A 19 12.67 7.87 0.44
N ASP A 20 12.68 6.97 1.43
CA ASP A 20 13.91 6.65 2.12
C ASP A 20 14.97 6.10 1.14
N HIS A 21 16.23 6.43 1.40
CA HIS A 21 17.36 6.03 0.57
C HIS A 21 17.51 4.51 0.43
N THR A 22 17.11 3.74 1.45
CA THR A 22 17.16 2.27 1.46
C THR A 22 15.96 1.61 0.77
N ALA A 23 14.87 2.34 0.51
CA ALA A 23 13.71 1.80 -0.21
C ALA A 23 14.05 1.53 -1.69
N ILE A 24 13.42 0.53 -2.31
CA ILE A 24 13.62 0.20 -3.73
C ILE A 24 12.31 0.38 -4.48
N LEU A 25 12.27 1.30 -5.44
CA LEU A 25 11.18 1.44 -6.40
C LEU A 25 11.70 1.10 -7.79
N CYS A 26 10.99 0.20 -8.49
CA CYS A 26 11.43 -0.35 -9.77
C CYS A 26 10.28 -0.40 -10.77
N GLY A 27 10.48 0.21 -11.96
CA GLY A 27 9.54 0.11 -13.07
C GLY A 27 8.39 1.11 -13.05
N LYS A 28 7.22 0.71 -13.55
CA LYS A 28 6.03 1.57 -13.73
C LYS A 28 5.31 1.81 -12.39
N VAL A 29 5.95 2.59 -11.52
CA VAL A 29 5.44 2.97 -10.19
C VAL A 29 5.11 4.47 -10.21
N ILE A 30 3.93 4.84 -9.72
CA ILE A 30 3.46 6.22 -9.63
C ILE A 30 3.20 6.53 -8.15
N VAL A 31 3.90 7.54 -7.63
CA VAL A 31 3.80 7.97 -6.24
C VAL A 31 3.31 9.42 -6.20
N HIS A 32 2.15 9.62 -5.59
CA HIS A 32 1.48 10.91 -5.47
C HIS A 32 2.02 11.77 -4.31
N GLU A 33 1.37 12.91 -4.10
CA GLU A 33 1.74 13.97 -3.16
C GLU A 33 1.86 13.46 -1.72
N ASN A 34 2.88 13.93 -1.00
CA ASN A 34 3.06 13.72 0.44
C ASN A 34 3.03 12.23 0.86
N VAL A 35 3.36 11.31 -0.04
CA VAL A 35 3.51 9.89 0.30
C VAL A 35 4.79 9.71 1.10
N PHE A 36 4.70 8.94 2.19
CA PHE A 36 5.85 8.44 2.93
C PHE A 36 6.21 7.03 2.44
N ILE A 37 7.45 6.82 2.01
CA ILE A 37 7.99 5.48 1.74
C ILE A 37 9.18 5.23 2.68
N GLY A 38 8.98 4.31 3.63
CA GLY A 38 9.91 4.01 4.70
C GLY A 38 11.07 3.09 4.31
N PRO A 39 12.02 2.89 5.24
CA PRO A 39 13.19 2.05 5.04
C PRO A 39 12.87 0.64 4.54
N TYR A 40 13.71 0.12 3.64
CA TYR A 40 13.61 -1.24 3.12
C TYR A 40 12.29 -1.63 2.44
N ALA A 41 11.38 -0.69 2.16
CA ALA A 41 10.21 -0.97 1.34
C ALA A 41 10.64 -1.33 -0.10
N VAL A 42 10.00 -2.34 -0.70
CA VAL A 42 10.28 -2.78 -2.07
C VAL A 42 9.00 -2.74 -2.90
N ILE A 43 8.98 -1.86 -3.90
CA ILE A 43 7.84 -1.64 -4.79
C ILE A 43 8.31 -1.90 -6.21
N ARG A 44 7.77 -2.94 -6.84
CA ARG A 44 8.32 -3.47 -8.09
C ARG A 44 7.21 -3.77 -9.10
N ALA A 45 7.17 -2.96 -10.16
CA ALA A 45 6.28 -3.08 -11.30
C ALA A 45 7.11 -3.44 -12.54
N ASP A 46 7.44 -4.72 -12.69
CA ASP A 46 8.35 -5.21 -13.74
C ASP A 46 7.88 -6.47 -14.48
N GLU A 47 6.90 -7.19 -13.96
CA GLU A 47 6.24 -8.27 -14.70
C GLU A 47 5.34 -7.73 -15.81
N VAL A 48 5.26 -8.47 -16.90
CA VAL A 48 4.37 -8.20 -18.05
C VAL A 48 3.37 -9.34 -18.22
N ASN A 49 2.23 -9.05 -18.85
CA ASN A 49 1.30 -10.07 -19.32
C ASN A 49 1.84 -10.79 -20.57
N GLU A 50 1.05 -11.73 -21.11
CA GLU A 50 1.38 -12.49 -22.32
C GLU A 50 1.53 -11.63 -23.60
N HIS A 51 1.04 -10.40 -23.58
CA HIS A 51 1.16 -9.41 -24.65
C HIS A 51 2.33 -8.43 -24.46
N GLY A 52 3.13 -8.60 -23.40
CA GLY A 52 4.24 -7.70 -23.10
C GLY A 52 3.82 -6.38 -22.46
N GLU A 53 2.60 -6.29 -21.94
CA GLU A 53 2.03 -5.08 -21.34
C GLU A 53 2.06 -5.15 -19.81
N MET A 54 2.07 -3.98 -19.17
CA MET A 54 1.98 -3.87 -17.71
C MET A 54 1.18 -2.64 -17.27
N GLU A 55 0.40 -2.83 -16.22
CA GLU A 55 -0.24 -1.76 -15.48
C GLU A 55 0.72 -1.13 -14.46
N ALA A 56 0.34 0.06 -13.99
CA ALA A 56 1.12 0.75 -12.96
C ALA A 56 0.81 0.21 -11.56
N ILE A 57 1.81 0.28 -10.68
CA ILE A 57 1.57 0.34 -9.24
C ILE A 57 1.37 1.81 -8.88
N VAL A 58 0.19 2.17 -8.38
CA VAL A 58 -0.18 3.56 -8.04
C VAL A 58 -0.35 3.71 -6.54
N ILE A 59 0.25 4.75 -5.97
CA ILE A 59 0.18 5.07 -4.54
C ILE A 59 -0.38 6.48 -4.39
N GLY A 60 -1.62 6.57 -3.90
CA GLY A 60 -2.38 7.80 -3.75
C GLY A 60 -1.81 8.75 -2.70
N ALA A 61 -2.22 10.01 -2.80
CA ALA A 61 -1.67 11.10 -1.99
C ALA A 61 -1.88 10.87 -0.48
N HIS A 62 -0.95 11.38 0.32
CA HIS A 62 -0.97 11.32 1.79
C HIS A 62 -0.98 9.91 2.39
N SER A 63 -0.68 8.88 1.58
CA SER A 63 -0.55 7.50 2.02
C SER A 63 0.85 7.20 2.55
N ASN A 64 0.98 6.12 3.30
CA ASN A 64 2.28 5.68 3.82
C ASN A 64 2.53 4.21 3.53
N ILE A 65 3.73 3.93 3.03
CA ILE A 65 4.28 2.60 2.77
C ILE A 65 5.43 2.41 3.74
N GLN A 66 5.17 1.70 4.82
CA GLN A 66 6.10 1.63 5.96
C GLN A 66 7.21 0.61 5.74
N ASP A 67 8.05 0.45 6.77
CA ASP A 67 9.28 -0.31 6.73
C ASP A 67 9.09 -1.74 6.24
N GLY A 68 9.92 -2.16 5.27
CA GLY A 68 9.93 -3.53 4.76
C GLY A 68 8.66 -3.97 4.04
N VAL A 69 7.72 -3.07 3.71
CA VAL A 69 6.55 -3.40 2.89
C VAL A 69 6.98 -3.88 1.52
N VAL A 70 6.29 -4.89 0.98
CA VAL A 70 6.49 -5.37 -0.39
C VAL A 70 5.23 -5.14 -1.21
N ILE A 71 5.37 -4.45 -2.34
CA ILE A 71 4.29 -4.28 -3.32
C ILE A 71 4.77 -4.79 -4.67
N HIS A 72 4.02 -5.74 -5.22
CA HIS A 72 4.35 -6.40 -6.47
C HIS A 72 3.06 -6.83 -7.19
N SER A 73 3.15 -7.25 -8.44
CA SER A 73 1.99 -7.66 -9.22
C SER A 73 2.33 -8.85 -10.11
N LYS A 74 1.40 -9.80 -10.22
CA LYS A 74 1.56 -10.93 -11.14
C LYS A 74 1.17 -10.52 -12.56
N SER A 75 1.92 -10.95 -13.57
CA SER A 75 1.53 -10.86 -14.99
C SER A 75 1.13 -9.43 -15.43
N GLY A 76 1.84 -8.41 -14.93
CA GLY A 76 1.58 -7.01 -15.26
C GLY A 76 0.26 -6.44 -14.70
N ALA A 77 -0.37 -7.11 -13.73
CA ALA A 77 -1.61 -6.64 -13.13
C ALA A 77 -1.47 -5.31 -12.36
N ALA A 78 -2.56 -4.55 -12.25
CA ALA A 78 -2.57 -3.30 -11.49
C ALA A 78 -2.46 -3.54 -9.97
N VAL A 79 -1.80 -2.60 -9.29
CA VAL A 79 -1.98 -2.39 -7.84
C VAL A 79 -2.30 -0.93 -7.61
N THR A 80 -3.36 -0.65 -6.86
CA THR A 80 -3.75 0.71 -6.50
C THR A 80 -3.88 0.82 -4.99
N ILE A 81 -3.13 1.73 -4.41
CA ILE A 81 -3.29 2.18 -3.02
C ILE A 81 -3.96 3.55 -3.07
N GLY A 82 -5.12 3.69 -2.43
CA GLY A 82 -5.89 4.94 -2.36
C GLY A 82 -5.20 6.03 -1.56
N GLU A 83 -5.90 7.15 -1.39
CA GLU A 83 -5.41 8.29 -0.63
C GLU A 83 -5.53 8.07 0.88
N ARG A 84 -4.62 8.68 1.66
CA ARG A 84 -4.64 8.64 3.13
C ARG A 84 -4.64 7.21 3.71
N SER A 85 -4.16 6.23 2.94
CA SER A 85 -4.11 4.83 3.34
C SER A 85 -2.76 4.47 3.96
N SER A 86 -2.76 3.54 4.89
CA SER A 86 -1.56 3.10 5.61
C SER A 86 -1.27 1.64 5.30
N ILE A 87 -0.17 1.38 4.61
CA ILE A 87 0.38 0.03 4.42
C ILE A 87 1.50 -0.14 5.43
N ALA A 88 1.18 -0.79 6.55
CA ALA A 88 2.03 -0.80 7.72
C ALA A 88 3.17 -1.83 7.63
N HIS A 89 4.13 -1.72 8.55
CA HIS A 89 5.41 -2.43 8.50
C HIS A 89 5.29 -3.90 8.07
N ARG A 90 6.10 -4.28 7.06
CA ARG A 90 6.24 -5.65 6.54
C ARG A 90 4.95 -6.26 5.95
N ALA A 91 3.91 -5.47 5.70
CA ALA A 91 2.77 -5.93 4.93
C ALA A 91 3.16 -6.24 3.48
N ILE A 92 2.41 -7.16 2.85
CA ILE A 92 2.58 -7.54 1.45
C ILE A 92 1.29 -7.21 0.71
N VAL A 93 1.40 -6.48 -0.39
CA VAL A 93 0.30 -6.22 -1.33
C VAL A 93 0.69 -6.79 -2.68
N HIS A 94 -0.01 -7.82 -3.14
CA HIS A 94 0.30 -8.50 -4.39
C HIS A 94 -0.86 -8.44 -5.38
N GLY A 95 -0.62 -7.83 -6.54
CA GLY A 95 -1.61 -7.59 -7.59
C GLY A 95 -2.14 -8.88 -8.27
N PRO A 96 -3.37 -8.83 -8.84
CA PRO A 96 -4.26 -7.66 -8.92
C PRO A 96 -4.84 -7.28 -7.54
N CYS A 97 -4.69 -6.01 -7.14
CA CYS A 97 -5.13 -5.58 -5.82
C CYS A 97 -5.47 -4.09 -5.77
N THR A 98 -6.59 -3.75 -5.14
CA THR A 98 -6.98 -2.36 -4.87
C THR A 98 -7.17 -2.15 -3.38
N VAL A 99 -6.61 -1.10 -2.82
CA VAL A 99 -6.83 -0.64 -1.45
C VAL A 99 -7.46 0.74 -1.53
N GLY A 100 -8.68 0.89 -1.01
CA GLY A 100 -9.43 2.15 -1.04
C GLY A 100 -8.87 3.19 -0.08
N ASP A 101 -9.43 4.40 -0.14
CA ASP A 101 -8.98 5.55 0.64
C ASP A 101 -9.15 5.34 2.15
N GLY A 102 -8.22 5.86 2.94
CA GLY A 102 -8.25 5.83 4.41
C GLY A 102 -8.12 4.42 5.01
N ALA A 103 -7.82 3.40 4.20
CA ALA A 103 -7.70 2.04 4.68
C ALA A 103 -6.40 1.82 5.45
N PHE A 104 -6.47 0.99 6.50
CA PHE A 104 -5.31 0.58 7.28
C PHE A 104 -5.02 -0.90 7.06
N ILE A 105 -3.83 -1.21 6.56
CA ILE A 105 -3.32 -2.57 6.41
C ILE A 105 -2.21 -2.80 7.43
N GLY A 106 -2.49 -3.65 8.41
CA GLY A 106 -1.65 -3.83 9.59
C GLY A 106 -0.38 -4.63 9.33
N PHE A 107 0.50 -4.59 10.32
CA PHE A 107 1.80 -5.27 10.30
C PHE A 107 1.74 -6.72 9.83
N ASN A 108 2.69 -7.12 8.98
CA ASN A 108 2.81 -8.48 8.41
C ASN A 108 1.54 -9.02 7.71
N SER A 109 0.56 -8.18 7.37
CA SER A 109 -0.64 -8.66 6.68
C SER A 109 -0.37 -8.91 5.20
N VAL A 110 -1.14 -9.81 4.60
CA VAL A 110 -0.99 -10.17 3.19
C VAL A 110 -2.30 -9.90 2.45
N LEU A 111 -2.23 -9.11 1.39
CA LEU A 111 -3.30 -8.92 0.42
C LEU A 111 -2.90 -9.53 -0.91
N PHE A 112 -3.75 -10.40 -1.47
CA PHE A 112 -3.52 -11.00 -2.77
C PHE A 112 -4.83 -11.18 -3.53
N ASN A 113 -4.87 -10.77 -4.80
CA ASN A 113 -6.03 -10.99 -5.68
C ASN A 113 -7.36 -10.49 -5.08
N CYS A 114 -7.37 -9.27 -4.52
CA CYS A 114 -8.49 -8.75 -3.73
C CYS A 114 -8.62 -7.22 -3.80
N SER A 115 -9.83 -6.74 -3.53
CA SER A 115 -10.15 -5.33 -3.35
C SER A 115 -10.53 -5.06 -1.90
N ILE A 116 -9.88 -4.08 -1.27
CA ILE A 116 -10.16 -3.62 0.08
C ILE A 116 -10.84 -2.26 -0.03
N GLY A 117 -12.11 -2.17 0.37
CA GLY A 117 -12.88 -0.94 0.29
C GLY A 117 -12.35 0.21 1.16
N ALA A 118 -12.83 1.42 0.89
CA ALA A 118 -12.44 2.61 1.64
C ALA A 118 -12.73 2.47 3.15
N GLY A 119 -11.83 3.01 3.98
CA GLY A 119 -11.93 3.00 5.43
C GLY A 119 -11.88 1.61 6.07
N CYS A 120 -11.55 0.55 5.33
CA CYS A 120 -11.34 -0.77 5.91
C CYS A 120 -10.13 -0.80 6.83
N VAL A 121 -10.19 -1.63 7.87
CA VAL A 121 -9.08 -1.86 8.79
C VAL A 121 -8.77 -3.36 8.79
N VAL A 122 -7.67 -3.73 8.14
CA VAL A 122 -7.11 -5.08 8.21
C VAL A 122 -6.02 -5.08 9.27
N ARG A 123 -6.22 -5.83 10.36
CA ARG A 123 -5.26 -5.87 11.47
C ARG A 123 -4.14 -6.88 11.21
N HIS A 124 -3.26 -7.02 12.18
CA HIS A 124 -1.92 -7.60 12.02
C HIS A 124 -1.94 -9.10 11.71
N ASN A 125 -0.98 -9.55 10.91
CA ASN A 125 -0.84 -10.94 10.48
C ASN A 125 -2.12 -11.53 9.85
N ALA A 126 -3.05 -10.68 9.37
CA ALA A 126 -4.24 -11.14 8.67
C ALA A 126 -3.91 -11.41 7.20
N VAL A 127 -4.67 -12.31 6.58
CA VAL A 127 -4.52 -12.65 5.16
C VAL A 127 -5.86 -12.44 4.47
N VAL A 128 -5.89 -11.61 3.43
CA VAL A 128 -7.06 -11.44 2.54
C VAL A 128 -6.65 -11.86 1.14
N ASP A 129 -7.21 -12.98 0.67
CA ASP A 129 -6.81 -13.64 -0.56
C ASP A 129 -8.04 -14.03 -1.40
N GLY A 130 -8.19 -13.45 -2.59
CA GLY A 130 -9.27 -13.84 -3.51
C GLY A 130 -10.67 -13.37 -3.09
N CYS A 131 -10.78 -12.36 -2.22
CA CYS A 131 -12.05 -11.89 -1.69
C CYS A 131 -12.09 -10.36 -1.58
N ASP A 132 -13.11 -9.74 -2.16
CA ASP A 132 -13.33 -8.30 -2.07
C ASP A 132 -14.07 -7.93 -0.79
N LEU A 133 -13.47 -7.02 -0.01
CA LEU A 133 -14.08 -6.44 1.17
C LEU A 133 -14.76 -5.11 0.82
N PRO A 134 -16.07 -4.95 1.06
CA PRO A 134 -16.74 -3.66 0.91
C PRO A 134 -16.17 -2.61 1.88
N PRO A 135 -16.44 -1.30 1.67
CA PRO A 135 -15.95 -0.24 2.55
C PRO A 135 -16.29 -0.46 4.03
N GLY A 136 -15.40 -0.05 4.94
CA GLY A 136 -15.60 -0.03 6.40
C GLY A 136 -15.66 -1.39 7.11
N PHE A 137 -15.11 -2.45 6.50
CA PHE A 137 -14.93 -3.75 7.14
C PHE A 137 -13.72 -3.74 8.08
N TYR A 138 -13.84 -4.40 9.23
CA TYR A 138 -12.74 -4.60 10.19
C TYR A 138 -12.36 -6.08 10.21
N VAL A 139 -11.14 -6.40 9.76
CA VAL A 139 -10.59 -7.76 9.82
C VAL A 139 -9.70 -7.85 11.07
N PRO A 140 -10.06 -8.67 12.07
CA PRO A 140 -9.23 -8.89 13.25
C PRO A 140 -7.84 -9.46 12.91
N SER A 141 -6.91 -9.30 13.86
CA SER A 141 -5.55 -9.84 13.68
C SER A 141 -5.62 -11.35 13.50
N THR A 142 -4.69 -11.92 12.73
CA THR A 142 -4.54 -13.37 12.48
C THR A 142 -5.68 -14.05 11.72
N GLU A 143 -6.71 -13.30 11.31
CA GLU A 143 -7.81 -13.86 10.52
C GLU A 143 -7.42 -14.11 9.06
N ARG A 144 -8.06 -15.11 8.46
CA ARG A 144 -7.95 -15.40 7.03
C ARG A 144 -9.30 -15.18 6.34
N ILE A 145 -9.33 -14.21 5.43
CA ILE A 145 -10.49 -13.91 4.60
C ILE A 145 -10.22 -14.40 3.17
N GLY A 146 -11.15 -15.18 2.62
CA GLY A 146 -11.04 -15.72 1.28
C GLY A 146 -12.39 -15.97 0.61
N PRO A 147 -12.42 -16.63 -0.57
CA PRO A 147 -13.61 -16.68 -1.43
C PRO A 147 -14.84 -17.34 -0.79
N LYS A 148 -14.64 -18.13 0.28
CA LYS A 148 -15.70 -18.85 1.00
C LYS A 148 -16.05 -18.21 2.34
N THR A 149 -15.42 -17.09 2.71
CA THR A 149 -15.69 -16.40 3.96
C THR A 149 -17.07 -15.76 3.88
N ASP A 150 -17.91 -16.00 4.88
CA ASP A 150 -19.18 -15.30 5.02
C ASP A 150 -18.92 -13.87 5.52
N LEU A 151 -19.03 -12.89 4.62
CA LEU A 151 -18.80 -11.48 4.93
C LEU A 151 -19.76 -10.93 5.99
N ALA A 152 -20.94 -11.54 6.20
CA ALA A 152 -21.88 -11.11 7.24
C ALA A 152 -21.31 -11.30 8.67
N THR A 153 -20.29 -12.14 8.82
CA THR A 153 -19.61 -12.40 10.09
C THR A 153 -18.49 -11.40 10.41
N ILE A 154 -18.06 -10.61 9.43
CA ILE A 154 -16.95 -9.67 9.61
C ILE A 154 -17.48 -8.38 10.26
N PRO A 155 -16.88 -7.93 11.38
CA PRO A 155 -17.34 -6.72 12.05
C PRO A 155 -17.08 -5.47 11.22
N ARG A 156 -17.77 -4.39 11.59
CA ARG A 156 -17.60 -3.06 11.02
C ARG A 156 -16.55 -2.29 11.79
N VAL A 157 -15.85 -1.39 11.10
CA VAL A 157 -14.87 -0.48 11.71
C VAL A 157 -15.56 0.37 12.78
N THR A 158 -14.96 0.43 13.96
CA THR A 158 -15.41 1.29 15.06
C THR A 158 -14.84 2.70 14.88
N VAL A 159 -15.44 3.69 15.54
CA VAL A 159 -14.93 5.08 15.55
C VAL A 159 -13.46 5.13 15.99
N ALA A 160 -13.13 4.45 17.09
CA ALA A 160 -11.76 4.39 17.59
C ALA A 160 -10.77 3.77 16.58
N ALA A 161 -11.18 2.77 15.82
CA ALA A 161 -10.33 2.17 14.78
C ALA A 161 -10.15 3.10 13.57
N SER A 162 -11.18 3.88 13.21
CA SER A 162 -11.08 4.93 12.18
C SER A 162 -10.13 6.04 12.62
N GLU A 163 -10.32 6.58 13.83
CA GLU A 163 -9.46 7.62 14.40
C GLU A 163 -8.00 7.16 14.49
N PHE A 164 -7.76 5.90 14.85
CA PHE A 164 -6.43 5.32 14.81
C PHE A 164 -5.83 5.34 13.39
N SER A 165 -6.57 4.92 12.36
CA SER A 165 -6.12 4.96 10.97
C SER A 165 -5.76 6.39 10.53
N GLU A 166 -6.64 7.35 10.82
CA GLU A 166 -6.44 8.76 10.49
C GLU A 166 -5.23 9.36 11.20
N ASN A 167 -5.03 9.02 12.48
CA ASN A 167 -3.86 9.46 13.25
C ASN A 167 -2.56 8.92 12.64
N VAL A 168 -2.51 7.65 12.20
CA VAL A 168 -1.32 7.08 11.54
C VAL A 168 -1.01 7.82 10.23
N ALA A 169 -2.03 8.10 9.41
CA ALA A 169 -1.85 8.87 8.18
C ALA A 169 -1.33 10.30 8.46
N ARG A 170 -1.89 10.99 9.46
CA ARG A 170 -1.43 12.33 9.87
C ARG A 170 0.01 12.32 10.36
N THR A 171 0.38 11.40 11.24
CA THR A 171 1.75 11.27 11.73
C THR A 171 2.74 11.03 10.60
N ASN A 172 2.39 10.21 9.60
CA ASN A 172 3.29 9.99 8.46
C ASN A 172 3.43 11.23 7.55
N ASN A 173 2.40 12.07 7.42
CA ASN A 173 2.55 13.37 6.75
C ASN A 173 3.53 14.28 7.50
N GLU A 174 3.50 14.29 8.84
CA GLU A 174 4.47 15.03 9.65
C GLU A 174 5.90 14.49 9.47
N LEU A 175 6.06 13.17 9.36
CA LEU A 175 7.35 12.54 9.06
C LEU A 175 7.88 12.93 7.67
N VAL A 176 7.03 13.00 6.65
CA VAL A 176 7.43 13.50 5.31
C VAL A 176 8.03 14.89 5.43
N LEU A 177 7.35 15.80 6.14
CA LEU A 177 7.87 17.16 6.36
C LEU A 177 9.19 17.17 7.13
N GLY A 178 9.30 16.35 8.18
CA GLY A 178 10.51 16.23 8.98
C GLY A 178 11.70 15.73 8.17
N TYR A 179 11.55 14.61 7.47
CA TYR A 179 12.64 14.03 6.69
C TYR A 179 13.02 14.86 5.47
N LYS A 180 12.08 15.54 4.82
CA LYS A 180 12.39 16.44 3.71
C LYS A 180 13.19 17.66 4.16
N LYS A 181 12.96 18.17 5.38
CA LYS A 181 13.82 19.22 5.97
C LYS A 181 15.25 18.73 6.13
N LEU A 182 15.43 17.53 6.68
CA LEU A 182 16.75 16.91 6.86
C LEU A 182 17.45 16.61 5.53
N GLN A 183 16.72 16.24 4.47
CA GLN A 183 17.29 16.05 3.13
C GLN A 183 17.90 17.33 2.53
N ASN A 184 17.46 18.51 2.99
CA ASN A 184 17.96 19.80 2.52
C ASN A 184 19.10 20.36 3.39
N GLU A 185 19.52 19.63 4.43
CA GLU A 185 20.63 20.05 5.32
C GLU A 185 22.01 19.59 4.82
N PHE A 186 22.08 18.80 3.74
CA PHE A 186 23.29 18.27 3.12
C PHE A 186 23.22 18.34 1.60
#